data_AF-A0A381N6S1-F1
#
_entry.id   AF-A0A381N6S1-F1
#
_cell.length_a   1.000
_cell.length_b   1.000
_cell.length_c   1.000
_cell.angle_alpha   90.00
_cell.angle_beta   90.00
_cell.angle_gamma   90.00
#
_symmetry.space_group_name_H-M   'P 1'
#
loop_
_entity.id
_entity.type
_entity.pdbx_description
1 polymer ?
#
loop_
_entity_poly.entity_id
_entity_poly.type
_entity_poly.pdbx_seq_one_letter_code
_entity_poly.pdbx_strand_id
1 'polypeptide(L)'
;MGSVDEELLYAIRAMEVLLQSGVGIAEAMKHVADEDYGDLSSEFQRIFSAVEGGSTLGDAVRAQMRATSSAGLRRTLSVLAMSVEQDTNVIDRLRSIADKESRSRRIEIQAFVESLSAVAEQFLVVSVLVPIIVVIIAVIDALVGGAEGPFTSMPRLPPACTPILFLISILAITGLVIRTKSQEPKV
;
A
#
# COMPACT_ATOMS: atom_id res chain seq x y z
N MET A 1 -19.28 -14.08 -49.70
CA MET A 1 -17.98 -13.86 -49.02
C MET A 1 -17.46 -12.42 -49.16
N GLY A 2 -18.17 -11.49 -49.84
CA GLY A 2 -17.73 -10.09 -50.00
C GLY A 2 -18.24 -9.11 -48.93
N SER A 3 -19.36 -9.40 -48.25
CA SER A 3 -20.02 -8.50 -47.29
C SER A 3 -19.16 -8.17 -46.07
N VAL A 4 -18.64 -9.19 -45.39
CA VAL A 4 -17.83 -9.02 -44.17
C VAL A 4 -16.59 -8.17 -44.42
N ASP A 5 -15.86 -8.41 -45.50
CA ASP A 5 -14.63 -7.66 -45.81
C ASP A 5 -14.91 -6.23 -46.28
N GLU A 6 -16.06 -5.99 -46.92
CA GLU A 6 -16.51 -4.67 -47.38
C GLU A 6 -16.95 -3.79 -46.20
N GLU A 7 -17.69 -4.36 -45.25
CA GLU A 7 -18.17 -3.68 -44.04
C GLU A 7 -17.05 -3.50 -42.99
N LEU A 8 -16.04 -4.38 -43.00
CA LEU A 8 -14.92 -4.36 -42.05
C LEU A 8 -14.17 -3.04 -42.04
N LEU A 9 -13.95 -2.41 -43.20
CA LEU A 9 -13.25 -1.13 -43.25
C LEU A 9 -14.01 -0.03 -42.51
N TYR A 10 -15.33 0.03 -42.68
CA TYR A 10 -16.19 1.01 -42.01
C TYR A 10 -16.22 0.77 -40.50
N ALA A 11 -16.39 -0.48 -40.07
CA ALA A 11 -16.36 -0.84 -38.66
C ALA A 11 -15.02 -0.52 -37.99
N ILE A 12 -13.89 -0.75 -38.68
CA ILE A 12 -12.56 -0.37 -38.17
C ILE A 12 -12.46 1.15 -37.99
N ARG A 13 -12.96 1.95 -38.94
CA ARG A 13 -12.97 3.41 -38.81
C ARG A 13 -13.87 3.90 -37.69
N ALA A 14 -15.04 3.29 -37.51
CA ALA A 14 -15.93 3.61 -36.40
C ALA A 14 -15.26 3.28 -35.05
N MET A 15 -14.67 2.09 -34.91
CA MET A 15 -13.90 1.71 -33.73
C MET A 15 -12.71 2.65 -33.49
N GLU A 16 -11.97 3.05 -34.53
CA GLU A 16 -10.87 4.02 -34.41
C GLU A 16 -11.33 5.34 -33.78
N VAL A 17 -12.46 5.90 -34.25
CA VAL A 17 -13.02 7.15 -33.70
C VAL A 17 -13.47 6.96 -32.25
N LEU A 18 -14.14 5.86 -31.92
CA LEU A 18 -14.56 5.55 -30.54
C LEU A 18 -13.36 5.42 -29.61
N LEU A 19 -12.34 4.66 -29.99
CA LEU A 19 -11.13 4.48 -29.21
C LEU A 19 -10.36 5.80 -29.03
N GLN A 20 -10.30 6.65 -30.05
CA GLN A 20 -9.70 8.00 -29.94
C GLN A 20 -10.45 8.90 -28.95
N SER A 21 -11.75 8.69 -28.77
CA SER A 21 -12.54 9.39 -27.74
C SER A 21 -12.37 8.81 -26.31
N GLY A 22 -11.53 7.77 -26.14
CA GLY A 22 -11.27 7.14 -24.84
C GLY A 22 -12.25 6.02 -24.48
N VAL A 23 -13.08 5.58 -25.42
CA VAL A 23 -13.93 4.39 -25.24
C VAL A 23 -13.04 3.15 -25.15
N GLY A 24 -13.35 2.24 -24.23
CA GLY A 24 -12.60 0.98 -24.07
C GLY A 24 -12.80 0.04 -25.26
N ILE A 25 -11.82 -0.84 -25.51
CA ILE A 25 -11.85 -1.77 -26.65
C ILE A 25 -13.07 -2.69 -26.61
N ALA A 26 -13.42 -3.20 -25.43
CA ALA A 26 -14.61 -4.04 -25.26
C ALA A 26 -15.89 -3.32 -25.70
N GLU A 27 -16.03 -2.04 -25.35
CA GLU A 27 -17.21 -1.25 -25.67
C GLU A 27 -17.24 -0.85 -27.15
N ALA A 28 -16.09 -0.51 -27.74
CA ALA A 28 -15.98 -0.25 -29.17
C ALA A 28 -16.34 -1.50 -30.02
N MET A 29 -15.92 -2.69 -29.59
CA MET A 29 -16.34 -3.94 -30.23
C MET A 29 -17.84 -4.22 -30.05
N LYS A 30 -18.41 -3.86 -28.89
CA LYS A 30 -19.85 -4.02 -28.63
C LYS A 30 -20.67 -3.10 -29.53
N HIS A 31 -20.20 -1.88 -29.77
CA HIS A 31 -20.81 -0.97 -30.72
C HIS A 31 -20.90 -1.57 -32.13
N VAL A 32 -19.86 -2.26 -32.59
CA VAL A 32 -19.90 -2.99 -33.88
C VAL A 32 -20.85 -4.18 -33.86
N ALA A 33 -21.00 -4.85 -32.71
CA ALA A 33 -21.97 -5.94 -32.54
C ALA A 33 -23.43 -5.43 -32.60
N ASP A 34 -23.69 -4.25 -32.05
CA ASP A 34 -25.04 -3.69 -31.90
C ASP A 34 -25.47 -2.85 -33.12
N GLU A 35 -24.53 -2.30 -33.89
CA GLU A 35 -24.82 -1.57 -35.14
C GLU A 35 -25.06 -2.47 -36.35
N ASP A 36 -25.53 -1.88 -37.45
CA ASP A 36 -25.92 -2.59 -38.67
C ASP A 36 -24.76 -2.64 -39.69
N TYR A 37 -23.71 -3.40 -39.35
CA TYR A 37 -22.65 -3.84 -40.26
C TYR A 37 -22.93 -5.25 -40.77
N GLY A 38 -24.19 -5.54 -41.14
CA GLY A 38 -24.57 -6.77 -41.82
C GLY A 38 -24.01 -8.06 -41.19
N ASP A 39 -23.26 -8.82 -41.99
CA ASP A 39 -22.71 -10.11 -41.57
C ASP A 39 -21.61 -9.94 -40.51
N LEU A 40 -20.91 -8.80 -40.51
CA LEU A 40 -19.84 -8.49 -39.56
C LEU A 40 -20.42 -8.32 -38.14
N SER A 41 -21.53 -7.61 -37.98
CA SER A 41 -22.19 -7.46 -36.68
C SER A 41 -22.54 -8.81 -36.07
N SER A 42 -23.00 -9.76 -36.89
CA SER A 42 -23.30 -11.12 -36.45
C SER A 42 -22.05 -11.86 -35.93
N GLU A 43 -20.88 -11.63 -36.54
CA GLU A 43 -19.61 -12.21 -36.10
C GLU A 43 -19.20 -11.64 -34.73
N PHE A 44 -19.41 -10.33 -34.51
CA PHE A 44 -19.11 -9.69 -33.23
C PHE A 44 -20.13 -10.06 -32.14
N GLN A 45 -21.43 -10.19 -32.46
CA GLN A 45 -22.44 -10.68 -31.53
C GLN A 45 -22.10 -12.08 -30.99
N ARG A 46 -21.61 -12.98 -31.85
CA ARG A 46 -21.17 -14.31 -31.40
C ARG A 46 -20.04 -14.26 -30.37
N ILE A 47 -19.15 -13.28 -30.45
CA ILE A 47 -18.11 -13.05 -29.44
C ILE A 47 -18.76 -12.71 -28.11
N PHE A 48 -19.68 -11.74 -28.09
CA PHE A 48 -20.36 -11.32 -26.86
C PHE A 48 -21.27 -12.40 -26.29
N SER A 49 -21.95 -13.20 -27.12
CA SER A 49 -22.72 -14.37 -26.65
C SER A 49 -21.83 -15.41 -25.95
N ALA A 50 -20.59 -15.62 -26.44
CA ALA A 50 -19.65 -16.52 -25.75
C ALA A 50 -19.15 -15.94 -24.41
N VAL A 51 -19.04 -14.61 -24.32
CA VAL A 51 -18.71 -13.90 -23.07
C VAL A 51 -19.85 -13.98 -22.07
N GLU A 52 -21.10 -13.78 -22.52
CA GLU A 52 -22.29 -14.00 -21.70
C GLU A 52 -22.41 -15.46 -21.23
N GLY A 53 -21.91 -16.40 -22.03
CA GLY A 53 -21.76 -17.82 -21.67
C GLY A 53 -20.63 -18.11 -20.67
N GLY A 54 -19.90 -17.10 -20.19
CA GLY A 54 -18.86 -17.21 -19.16
C GLY A 54 -17.43 -17.26 -19.67
N SER A 55 -17.19 -17.06 -20.97
CA SER A 55 -15.83 -16.95 -21.52
C SER A 55 -15.22 -15.58 -21.24
N THR A 56 -13.89 -15.49 -21.15
CA THR A 56 -13.23 -14.18 -21.15
C THR A 56 -13.35 -13.55 -22.53
N LEU A 57 -13.37 -12.22 -22.60
CA LEU A 57 -13.45 -11.51 -23.88
C LEU A 57 -12.27 -11.86 -24.81
N GLY A 58 -11.06 -11.96 -24.26
CA GLY A 58 -9.88 -12.38 -25.01
C GLY A 58 -10.01 -13.78 -25.62
N ASP A 59 -10.55 -14.75 -24.86
CA ASP A 59 -10.75 -16.12 -25.36
C ASP A 59 -11.86 -16.21 -26.39
N ALA A 60 -12.96 -15.47 -26.19
CA ALA A 60 -14.07 -15.40 -27.14
C ALA A 60 -13.62 -14.81 -28.49
N VAL A 61 -12.84 -13.72 -28.47
CA VAL A 61 -12.26 -13.12 -29.68
C VAL A 61 -11.34 -14.12 -30.39
N ARG A 62 -10.52 -14.88 -29.65
CA ARG A 62 -9.67 -15.94 -30.25
C ARG A 62 -10.45 -17.08 -30.85
N ALA A 63 -11.53 -17.52 -30.21
CA ALA A 63 -12.40 -18.56 -30.75
C ALA A 63 -12.96 -18.10 -32.10
N GLN A 64 -13.43 -16.84 -32.17
CA GLN A 64 -13.98 -16.28 -33.39
C GLN A 64 -12.92 -16.04 -34.48
N MET A 65 -11.70 -15.66 -34.09
CA MET A 65 -10.56 -15.56 -34.99
C MET A 65 -10.22 -16.91 -35.67
N ARG A 66 -10.46 -18.05 -35.00
CA ARG A 66 -10.28 -19.39 -35.59
C ARG A 66 -11.45 -19.83 -36.46
N ALA A 67 -12.66 -19.38 -36.13
CA ALA A 67 -13.89 -19.73 -36.84
C ALA A 67 -14.07 -18.93 -38.14
N THR A 68 -13.58 -17.69 -38.20
CA THR A 68 -13.80 -16.82 -39.36
C THR A 68 -13.02 -17.26 -40.60
N SER A 69 -13.70 -17.23 -41.76
CA SER A 69 -13.09 -17.47 -43.07
C SER A 69 -12.40 -16.24 -43.65
N SER A 70 -12.73 -15.03 -43.16
CA SER A 70 -12.12 -13.78 -43.63
C SER A 70 -10.66 -13.65 -43.13
N ALA A 71 -9.76 -13.25 -44.03
CA ALA A 71 -8.38 -12.94 -43.65
C ALA A 71 -8.29 -11.57 -42.96
N GLY A 72 -9.07 -10.59 -43.41
CA GLY A 72 -9.12 -9.25 -42.84
C GLY A 72 -9.62 -9.26 -41.41
N LEU A 73 -10.79 -9.87 -41.17
CA LEU A 73 -11.41 -9.94 -39.85
C LEU A 73 -10.51 -10.67 -38.85
N ARG A 74 -9.91 -11.80 -39.26
CA ARG A 74 -8.96 -12.54 -38.43
C ARG A 74 -7.77 -11.70 -37.99
N ARG A 75 -7.22 -10.86 -38.87
CA ARG A 75 -6.13 -9.96 -38.52
C ARG A 75 -6.59 -8.89 -37.53
N THR A 76 -7.76 -8.31 -37.73
CA THR A 76 -8.35 -7.31 -36.83
C THR A 76 -8.62 -7.91 -35.45
N LEU A 77 -9.28 -9.07 -35.38
CA LEU A 77 -9.56 -9.78 -34.13
C LEU A 77 -8.26 -10.17 -33.39
N SER A 78 -7.20 -10.54 -34.12
CA SER A 78 -5.89 -10.82 -33.51
C SER A 78 -5.32 -9.61 -32.77
N VAL A 79 -5.41 -8.41 -33.37
CA VAL A 79 -4.92 -7.17 -32.74
C VAL A 79 -5.79 -6.82 -31.54
N LEU A 80 -7.11 -6.88 -31.68
CA LEU A 80 -8.05 -6.61 -30.60
C LEU A 80 -7.84 -7.56 -29.40
N ALA A 81 -7.64 -8.86 -29.66
CA ALA A 81 -7.37 -9.84 -28.61
C ALA A 81 -6.10 -9.50 -27.81
N MET A 82 -5.00 -9.14 -28.50
CA MET A 82 -3.74 -8.78 -27.83
C MET A 82 -3.92 -7.54 -26.94
N SER A 83 -4.65 -6.53 -27.40
CA SER A 83 -4.88 -5.33 -26.61
C SER A 83 -5.77 -5.59 -25.38
N VAL A 84 -6.86 -6.35 -25.53
CA VAL A 84 -7.75 -6.71 -24.39
C VAL A 84 -7.00 -7.47 -23.29
N GLU A 85 -6.11 -8.39 -23.67
CA GLU A 85 -5.31 -9.13 -22.70
C GLU A 85 -4.26 -8.28 -22.00
N GLN A 86 -3.62 -7.37 -22.74
CA GLN A 86 -2.66 -6.43 -22.14
C GLN A 86 -3.35 -5.57 -21.09
N ASP A 87 -4.52 -5.03 -21.40
CA ASP A 87 -5.30 -4.22 -20.46
C ASP A 87 -5.67 -5.01 -19.20
N THR A 88 -6.17 -6.24 -19.37
CA THR A 88 -6.52 -7.13 -18.24
C THR A 88 -5.29 -7.42 -17.37
N ASN A 89 -4.15 -7.74 -17.99
CA ASN A 89 -2.91 -8.06 -17.28
C ASN A 89 -2.36 -6.85 -16.50
N VAL A 90 -2.49 -5.64 -17.06
CA VAL A 90 -2.08 -4.40 -16.37
C VAL A 90 -2.95 -4.17 -15.13
N ILE A 91 -4.27 -4.35 -15.24
CA ILE A 91 -5.19 -4.20 -14.10
C ILE A 91 -4.83 -5.17 -12.96
N ASP A 92 -4.61 -6.45 -13.28
CA ASP A 92 -4.24 -7.46 -12.30
C ASP A 92 -2.89 -7.15 -11.61
N ARG A 93 -1.91 -6.65 -12.36
CA ARG A 93 -0.63 -6.21 -11.79
C ARG A 93 -0.80 -5.02 -10.85
N LEU A 94 -1.56 -4.00 -11.26
CA LEU A 94 -1.83 -2.83 -10.40
C LEU A 94 -2.54 -3.23 -9.12
N ARG A 95 -3.51 -4.15 -9.20
CA ARG A 95 -4.18 -4.72 -8.04
C ARG A 95 -3.20 -5.41 -7.09
N SER A 96 -2.32 -6.25 -7.65
CA SER A 96 -1.28 -6.92 -6.86
C SER A 96 -0.32 -5.93 -6.18
N ILE A 97 0.06 -4.85 -6.87
CA ILE A 97 0.91 -3.79 -6.30
C ILE A 97 0.17 -3.07 -5.17
N ALA A 98 -1.09 -2.69 -5.38
CA ALA A 98 -1.90 -2.02 -4.36
C ALA A 98 -2.07 -2.89 -3.10
N ASP A 99 -2.32 -4.18 -3.27
CA ASP A 99 -2.45 -5.12 -2.15
C ASP A 99 -1.12 -5.24 -1.37
N LYS A 100 0.01 -5.33 -2.07
CA LYS A 100 1.34 -5.36 -1.45
C LYS A 100 1.64 -4.07 -0.68
N GLU A 101 1.38 -2.93 -1.29
CA GLU A 101 1.61 -1.61 -0.69
C GLU A 101 0.71 -1.41 0.54
N SER A 102 -0.56 -1.77 0.46
CA SER A 102 -1.48 -1.70 1.59
C SER A 102 -1.04 -2.58 2.76
N ARG A 103 -0.51 -3.78 2.47
CA ARG A 103 0.05 -4.68 3.47
C ARG A 103 1.34 -4.12 4.06
N SER A 104 2.24 -3.58 3.24
CA SER A 104 3.49 -2.96 3.67
C SER A 104 3.22 -1.81 4.64
N ARG A 105 2.29 -0.90 4.29
CA ARG A 105 1.87 0.20 5.17
C ARG A 105 1.28 -0.26 6.49
N ARG A 106 0.48 -1.33 6.49
CA ARG A 106 -0.06 -1.91 7.74
C ARG A 106 1.07 -2.42 8.64
N ILE A 107 2.07 -3.08 8.07
CA ILE A 107 3.24 -3.58 8.80
C ILE A 107 4.05 -2.42 9.37
N GLU A 108 4.30 -1.38 8.57
CA GLU A 108 5.05 -0.18 8.99
C GLU A 108 4.35 0.56 10.15
N ILE A 109 3.03 0.74 10.07
CA ILE A 109 2.25 1.35 11.15
C ILE A 109 2.30 0.48 12.42
N GLN A 110 2.20 -0.85 12.30
CA GLN A 110 2.32 -1.75 13.46
C GLN A 110 3.70 -1.66 14.11
N ALA A 111 4.77 -1.70 13.31
CA ALA A 111 6.14 -1.53 13.79
C ALA A 111 6.34 -0.18 14.48
N PHE A 112 5.74 0.89 13.94
CA PHE A 112 5.77 2.21 14.56
C PHE A 112 5.07 2.21 15.93
N VAL A 113 3.85 1.67 16.04
CA VAL A 113 3.13 1.54 17.31
C VAL A 113 3.91 0.71 18.32
N GLU A 114 4.52 -0.39 17.89
CA GLU A 114 5.35 -1.24 18.74
C GLU A 114 6.59 -0.48 19.27
N SER A 115 7.28 0.26 18.40
CA SER A 115 8.40 1.10 18.81
C SER A 115 8.00 2.18 19.82
N LEU A 116 6.84 2.82 19.62
CA LEU A 116 6.30 3.80 20.57
C LEU A 116 6.00 3.17 21.93
N SER A 117 5.42 1.97 21.93
CA SER A 117 5.14 1.23 23.17
C SER A 117 6.42 0.90 23.93
N ALA A 118 7.47 0.43 23.26
CA ALA A 118 8.75 0.12 23.87
C ALA A 118 9.44 1.36 24.47
N VAL A 119 9.39 2.50 23.77
CA VAL A 119 9.94 3.77 24.27
C VAL A 119 9.13 4.30 25.46
N ALA A 120 7.80 4.20 25.42
CA ALA A 120 6.92 4.61 26.51
C ALA A 120 7.17 3.78 27.79
N GLU A 121 7.38 2.47 27.65
CA GLU A 121 7.73 1.59 28.77
C GLU A 121 9.06 2.01 29.43
N GLN A 122 10.11 2.22 28.63
CA GLN A 122 11.40 2.70 29.14
C GLN A 122 11.27 4.05 29.84
N PHE A 123 10.45 4.96 29.29
CA PHE A 123 10.20 6.27 29.89
C PHE A 123 9.58 6.15 31.29
N LEU A 124 8.52 5.33 31.45
CA LEU A 124 7.85 5.13 32.74
C LEU A 124 8.80 4.54 33.80
N VAL A 125 9.61 3.55 33.42
CA VAL A 125 10.58 2.93 34.35
C VAL A 125 11.61 3.94 34.82
N VAL A 126 12.26 4.67 33.90
CA VAL A 126 13.32 5.63 34.26
C VAL A 126 12.75 6.81 35.05
N SER A 127 11.58 7.32 34.67
CA SER A 127 10.95 8.46 35.34
C SER A 127 10.57 8.17 36.79
N VAL A 128 10.26 6.92 37.14
CA VAL A 128 9.89 6.53 38.52
C VAL A 128 11.11 6.05 39.29
N LEU A 129 11.95 5.20 38.69
CA LEU A 129 13.07 4.54 39.37
C LEU A 129 14.16 5.53 39.82
N VAL A 130 14.54 6.47 38.94
CA VAL A 130 15.62 7.44 39.23
C VAL A 130 15.31 8.32 40.45
N PRO A 131 14.16 9.02 40.54
CA PRO A 131 13.86 9.83 41.71
C PRO A 131 13.73 9.00 42.99
N ILE A 132 13.23 7.76 42.92
CA ILE A 132 13.19 6.87 44.10
C ILE A 132 14.60 6.58 44.62
N ILE A 133 15.55 6.22 43.74
CA ILE A 133 16.94 5.97 44.14
C ILE A 133 17.57 7.22 44.76
N VAL A 134 17.36 8.39 44.16
CA VAL A 134 17.87 9.67 44.69
C VAL A 134 17.30 9.94 46.09
N VAL A 135 15.99 9.74 46.30
CA VAL A 135 15.35 9.90 47.61
C VAL A 135 15.91 8.91 48.63
N ILE A 136 16.11 7.64 48.27
CA ILE A 136 16.68 6.62 49.17
C ILE A 136 18.09 7.03 49.61
N ILE A 137 18.95 7.45 48.68
CA ILE A 137 20.31 7.90 48.99
C ILE A 137 20.27 9.13 49.92
N ALA A 138 19.39 10.10 49.64
CA ALA A 138 19.23 11.29 50.47
C ALA A 138 18.73 10.94 51.89
N VAL A 139 17.80 9.98 52.02
CA VAL A 139 17.31 9.50 53.32
C VAL A 139 18.40 8.75 54.08
N ILE A 140 19.17 7.89 53.43
CA ILE A 140 20.30 7.18 54.07
C ILE A 140 21.33 8.20 54.56
N ASP A 141 21.70 9.19 53.75
CA ASP A 141 22.63 10.25 54.15
C ASP A 141 22.10 11.06 55.34
N ALA A 142 20.80 11.40 55.33
CA ALA A 142 20.16 12.10 56.44
C ALA A 142 20.11 11.26 57.74
N LEU A 143 19.90 9.94 57.65
CA LEU A 143 19.88 9.04 58.81
C LEU A 143 21.29 8.76 59.35
N VAL A 144 22.26 8.52 58.46
CA VAL A 144 23.67 8.25 58.82
C VAL A 144 24.39 9.53 59.27
N GLY A 145 23.93 10.70 58.82
CA GLY A 145 24.38 12.02 59.31
C GLY A 145 24.15 12.26 60.80
N GLY A 146 23.40 11.38 61.50
CA GLY A 146 23.21 11.40 62.95
C GLY A 146 23.56 10.10 63.71
N ALA A 147 23.81 8.98 63.04
CA ALA A 147 24.11 7.70 63.71
C ALA A 147 25.07 6.82 62.91
N GLU A 148 26.05 6.23 63.61
CA GLU A 148 27.06 5.33 63.03
C GLU A 148 26.43 3.99 62.61
N GLY A 149 26.10 3.86 61.33
CA GLY A 149 25.56 2.64 60.72
C GLY A 149 26.55 1.88 59.81
N PRO A 150 26.16 0.71 59.26
CA PRO A 150 27.05 -0.19 58.49
C PRO A 150 27.62 0.39 57.17
N PHE A 151 27.17 1.56 56.75
CA PHE A 151 27.57 2.24 55.51
C PHE A 151 28.55 3.42 55.73
N THR A 152 29.05 3.62 56.96
CA THR A 152 29.95 4.73 57.34
C THR A 152 31.35 4.67 56.72
N SER A 153 31.73 3.53 56.14
CA SER A 153 33.00 3.34 55.42
C SER A 153 32.95 3.78 53.95
N MET A 154 31.78 4.19 53.45
CA MET A 154 31.67 4.80 52.13
C MET A 154 32.03 6.29 52.22
N PRO A 155 32.85 6.83 51.29
CA PRO A 155 33.14 8.26 51.26
C PRO A 155 31.84 9.07 51.23
N ARG A 156 31.61 9.88 52.27
CA ARG A 156 30.43 10.74 52.40
C ARG A 156 30.44 11.71 51.23
N LEU A 157 29.33 11.80 50.50
CA LEU A 157 29.22 12.85 49.47
C LEU A 157 29.26 14.23 50.18
N PRO A 158 30.01 15.20 49.65
CA PRO A 158 29.95 16.58 50.14
C PRO A 158 28.50 17.08 50.17
N PRO A 159 28.07 17.89 51.16
CA PRO A 159 26.69 18.39 51.26
C PRO A 159 26.24 19.26 50.08
N ALA A 160 27.19 19.72 49.24
CA ALA A 160 26.89 20.38 47.97
C ALA A 160 26.54 19.40 46.83
N CYS A 161 26.91 18.12 46.91
CA CYS A 161 26.68 17.14 45.85
C CYS A 161 25.23 16.62 45.82
N THR A 162 24.53 16.59 46.96
CA THR A 162 23.12 16.19 47.06
C THR A 162 22.18 17.10 46.24
N PRO A 163 22.23 18.44 46.34
CA PRO A 163 21.41 19.30 45.48
C PRO A 163 21.83 19.25 44.00
N ILE A 164 23.11 18.98 43.70
CA ILE A 164 23.60 18.82 42.33
C ILE A 164 23.05 17.54 41.69
N LEU A 165 23.00 16.42 42.43
CA LEU A 165 22.41 15.17 41.96
C LEU A 165 20.90 15.31 41.70
N PHE A 166 20.19 16.08 42.52
CA PHE A 166 18.78 16.41 42.28
C PHE A 166 18.61 17.18 40.96
N LEU A 167 19.41 18.21 40.71
CA LEU A 167 19.36 18.96 39.45
C LEU A 167 19.71 18.10 38.22
N ILE A 168 20.70 17.20 38.33
CA ILE A 168 21.06 16.26 37.26
C ILE A 168 19.92 15.28 36.98
N SER A 169 19.23 14.78 38.01
CA SER A 169 18.09 13.88 37.85
C SER A 169 16.91 14.56 37.12
N ILE A 170 16.62 15.83 37.45
CA ILE A 170 15.59 16.63 36.79
C ILE A 170 15.97 16.89 35.32
N LEU A 171 17.24 17.23 35.05
CA LEU A 171 17.75 17.41 33.68
C LEU A 171 17.73 16.12 32.86
N ALA A 172 18.06 14.98 33.46
CA ALA A 172 18.03 13.68 32.79
C ALA A 172 16.60 13.29 32.39
N ILE A 173 15.63 13.49 33.29
CA ILE A 173 14.20 13.26 33.00
C ILE A 173 13.73 14.20 31.87
N THR A 174 14.08 15.49 31.95
CA THR A 174 13.70 16.49 30.94
C THR A 174 14.32 16.18 29.57
N GLY A 175 15.59 15.76 29.52
CA GLY A 175 16.26 15.37 28.29
C GLY A 175 15.64 14.13 27.62
N LEU A 176 15.12 13.19 28.42
CA LEU A 176 14.48 11.98 27.92
C LEU A 176 13.08 12.28 27.35
N VAL A 177 12.34 13.22 27.94
CA VAL A 177 11.07 13.76 27.41
C VAL A 177 11.26 14.45 26.05
N ILE A 178 12.33 15.23 25.89
CA ILE A 178 12.61 15.93 24.63
C ILE A 178 12.94 14.93 23.52
N ARG A 179 13.62 13.83 23.84
CA ARG A 179 13.97 12.78 22.88
C ARG A 179 12.74 12.01 22.38
N THR A 180 11.71 11.86 23.21
CA THR A 180 10.41 11.31 22.81
C THR A 180 9.66 12.23 21.86
N LYS A 181 9.74 13.55 22.07
CA LYS A 181 9.11 14.58 21.21
C LYS A 181 9.79 14.73 19.84
N SER A 182 11.04 14.29 19.71
CA SER A 182 11.81 14.31 18.45
C SER A 182 11.52 13.14 17.51
N GLN A 183 10.74 12.14 17.94
CA GLN A 183 10.41 10.96 17.13
C GLN A 183 9.02 11.05 16.48
N GLU A 184 8.37 12.22 16.48
CA GLU A 184 7.19 12.42 15.64
C GLU A 184 7.61 12.27 14.16
N PRO A 185 7.16 11.22 13.44
CA PRO A 185 7.42 11.14 12.01
C PRO A 185 6.68 12.31 11.36
N LYS A 186 7.42 13.11 10.57
CA LYS A 186 6.83 14.14 9.73
C LYS A 186 5.87 13.44 8.76
N VAL A 187 4.58 13.68 8.97
CA VAL A 187 3.54 13.52 7.93
C VAL A 187 3.77 14.59 6.87
#